data_AF-A0A6A6DKE9-F1
#
_entry.id   AF-A0A6A6DKE9-F1
#
_cell.length_a   1.000
_cell.length_b   1.000
_cell.length_c   1.000
_cell.angle_alpha   90.00
_cell.angle_beta   90.00
_cell.angle_gamma   90.00
#
_symmetry.space_group_name_H-M   'P 1'
#
loop_
_entity.id
_entity.type
_entity.pdbx_description
1 polymer ?
#
loop_
_entity_poly.entity_id
_entity_poly.type
_entity_poly.pdbx_seq_one_letter_code
_entity_poly.pdbx_strand_id
1 'polypeptide(L)'
;EQPETPPNPRSTVSFRPCSDFVNRETLLTHIHNMLSVPASRVVLVGLDGPQLAIKYCHRAGEQLPETCALWVDASNTACFKRGHHNIVDIAKLPGRRDLKADIFQLVSSWLRDKSQEK
;
A
#
# COMPACT_ATOMS: atom_id res chain seq x y z
N GLU A 1 -13.21 -18.14 -12.22
CA GLU A 1 -12.00 -18.19 -11.37
C GLU A 1 -12.47 -18.26 -9.91
N GLN A 2 -11.97 -19.20 -9.10
CA GLN A 2 -12.37 -19.30 -7.69
C GLN A 2 -11.65 -18.21 -6.88
N PRO A 3 -12.32 -17.49 -5.95
CA PRO A 3 -11.66 -16.50 -5.10
C PRO A 3 -10.62 -17.18 -4.20
N GLU A 4 -9.35 -16.78 -4.32
CA GLU A 4 -8.29 -17.21 -3.41
C GLU A 4 -8.29 -16.28 -2.19
N THR A 5 -8.21 -16.83 -0.98
CA THR A 5 -8.11 -16.03 0.26
C THR A 5 -6.76 -15.30 0.28
N PRO A 6 -6.73 -13.97 0.33
CA PRO A 6 -5.47 -13.24 0.35
C PRO A 6 -4.77 -13.34 1.71
N PRO A 7 -3.43 -13.23 1.77
CA PRO A 7 -2.70 -13.22 3.03
C PRO A 7 -3.05 -11.96 3.84
N ASN A 8 -3.29 -12.11 5.14
CA ASN A 8 -3.42 -10.98 6.08
C ASN A 8 -2.15 -10.89 6.95
N PRO A 9 -1.55 -9.69 7.14
CA PRO A 9 -1.88 -8.41 6.49
C PRO A 9 -1.32 -8.31 5.07
N ARG A 10 -2.03 -7.57 4.21
CA ARG A 10 -1.61 -7.32 2.82
C ARG A 10 -0.70 -6.10 2.77
N SER A 11 0.56 -6.30 2.42
CA SER A 11 1.49 -5.19 2.16
C SER A 11 2.24 -5.43 0.85
N THR A 12 2.18 -4.44 -0.03
CA THR A 12 3.04 -4.35 -1.22
C THR A 12 4.31 -3.54 -0.95
N VAL A 13 4.41 -2.92 0.24
CA VAL A 13 5.55 -2.12 0.65
C VAL A 13 6.75 -3.04 0.81
N SER A 14 7.89 -2.66 0.23
CA SER A 14 9.11 -3.43 0.38
C SER A 14 9.48 -3.57 1.85
N PHE A 15 9.65 -4.82 2.30
CA PHE A 15 10.01 -5.12 3.68
C PHE A 15 11.42 -4.71 4.06
N ARG A 16 12.29 -4.30 3.12
CA ARG A 16 13.69 -3.97 3.43
C ARG A 16 13.73 -2.83 4.44
N PRO A 17 14.06 -3.10 5.71
CA PRO A 17 14.32 -2.05 6.66
C PRO A 17 15.63 -1.41 6.21
N CYS A 18 15.64 -0.09 6.07
CA CYS A 18 16.92 0.60 5.95
C CYS A 18 17.59 0.45 7.31
N SER A 19 18.63 -0.39 7.39
CA SER A 19 19.36 -0.69 8.64
C SER A 19 19.89 0.57 9.33
N ASP A 20 20.11 1.61 8.53
CA ASP A 20 20.72 2.87 8.96
C ASP A 20 19.66 3.96 9.22
N PHE A 21 18.37 3.62 9.15
CA PHE A 21 17.29 4.58 9.41
C PHE A 21 17.28 4.97 10.89
N VAL A 22 17.64 6.22 11.17
CA VAL A 22 17.52 6.80 12.50
C VAL A 22 16.03 6.95 12.84
N ASN A 23 15.59 6.35 13.93
CA ASN A 23 14.20 6.42 14.36
C ASN A 23 13.78 7.87 14.63
N ARG A 24 12.76 8.35 13.91
CA ARG A 24 12.17 9.70 14.04
C ARG A 24 10.78 9.60 14.64
N GLU A 25 10.69 9.11 15.87
CA GLU A 25 9.41 8.74 16.50
C GLU A 25 8.40 9.89 16.56
N THR A 26 8.83 11.09 16.98
CA THR A 26 7.98 12.29 17.02
C THR A 26 7.39 12.62 15.65
N LEU A 27 8.19 12.46 14.58
CA LEU A 27 7.75 12.74 13.21
C LEU A 27 6.76 11.67 12.72
N LEU A 28 7.02 10.39 13.01
CA LEU A 28 6.10 9.30 12.69
C LEU A 28 4.75 9.47 13.40
N THR A 29 4.76 9.90 14.67
CA THR A 29 3.54 10.21 15.42
C THR A 29 2.80 11.41 14.82
N HIS A 30 3.53 12.45 14.40
CA HIS A 30 2.92 13.60 13.73
C HIS A 30 2.24 13.20 12.40
N ILE A 31 2.91 12.35 11.59
CA ILE A 31 2.33 11.78 10.37
C ILE A 31 1.08 10.97 10.68
N HIS A 32 1.11 10.13 11.71
CA HIS A 32 -0.05 9.35 12.13
C HIS A 32 -1.25 10.25 12.47
N ASN A 33 -1.03 11.31 13.24
CA ASN A 33 -2.08 12.25 13.61
C ASN A 33 -2.69 12.94 12.38
N MET A 34 -1.86 13.35 11.41
CA MET A 34 -2.35 13.91 10.14
C MET A 34 -3.15 12.89 9.33
N LEU A 35 -2.77 11.60 9.38
CA LEU A 35 -3.42 10.52 8.65
C LEU A 35 -4.62 9.89 9.38
N SER A 36 -4.92 10.32 10.61
CA SER A 36 -6.02 9.78 11.42
C SER A 36 -7.41 10.05 10.84
N VAL A 37 -7.55 11.07 10.00
CA VAL A 37 -8.82 11.43 9.35
C VAL A 37 -8.99 10.62 8.05
N PRO A 38 -10.17 10.02 7.78
CA PRO A 38 -10.42 9.34 6.51
C PRO A 38 -10.14 10.22 5.29
N ALA A 39 -9.57 9.63 4.24
CA ALA A 39 -9.18 10.31 3.00
C ALA A 39 -8.17 11.47 3.16
N SER A 40 -7.51 11.58 4.33
CA SER A 40 -6.37 12.46 4.54
C SER A 40 -5.20 12.12 3.63
N ARG A 41 -4.34 13.13 3.39
CA ARG A 41 -3.17 13.00 2.52
C ARG A 41 -2.01 13.75 3.15
N VAL A 42 -0.84 13.13 3.14
CA VAL A 42 0.41 13.74 3.59
C VAL A 42 1.41 13.67 2.45
N VAL A 43 2.14 14.76 2.25
CA VAL A 43 3.26 14.82 1.31
C VAL A 43 4.55 14.90 2.13
N LEU A 44 5.49 14.00 1.83
CA LEU A 44 6.82 14.00 2.45
C LEU A 44 7.83 14.55 1.45
N VAL A 45 8.50 15.65 1.81
CA VAL A 45 9.48 16.33 0.95
C VAL A 45 10.87 16.20 1.55
N GLY A 46 11.83 15.75 0.75
CA GLY A 46 13.22 15.55 1.15
C GLY A 46 13.75 14.17 0.76
N LEU A 47 15.07 13.99 0.86
CA LEU A 47 15.76 12.76 0.45
C LEU A 47 15.24 11.51 1.19
N ASP A 48 14.88 11.67 2.46
CA ASP A 48 14.45 10.56 3.31
C ASP A 48 12.94 10.30 3.24
N GLY A 49 12.19 11.05 2.43
CA GLY A 49 10.73 10.92 2.34
C GLY A 49 10.24 9.49 2.06
N PRO A 50 10.81 8.79 1.06
CA PRO A 50 10.45 7.40 0.79
C PRO A 50 10.75 6.45 1.95
N GLN A 51 11.89 6.59 2.63
CA GLN A 51 12.26 5.74 3.77
C GLN A 51 11.32 5.97 4.95
N LEU A 52 10.95 7.22 5.21
CA LEU A 52 10.02 7.59 6.27
C LEU A 52 8.60 7.04 5.97
N ALA A 53 8.14 7.10 4.72
CA ALA A 53 6.88 6.50 4.31
C ALA A 53 6.87 4.98 4.52
N ILE A 54 7.93 4.28 4.09
CA ILE A 54 8.08 2.83 4.29
C ILE A 54 8.04 2.50 5.79
N LYS A 55 8.78 3.24 6.63
CA LYS A 55 8.79 3.01 8.07
C LYS A 55 7.42 3.24 8.71
N TYR A 56 6.71 4.29 8.27
CA TYR A 56 5.34 4.55 8.70
C TYR A 56 4.40 3.40 8.35
N CYS A 57 4.44 2.89 7.10
CA CYS A 57 3.60 1.78 6.68
C CYS A 57 3.82 0.51 7.53
N HIS A 58 5.07 0.18 7.85
CA HIS A 58 5.37 -0.96 8.73
C HIS A 58 4.77 -0.76 10.12
N ARG A 59 4.96 0.41 10.74
CA ARG A 59 4.37 0.74 12.05
C ARG A 59 2.85 0.69 12.02
N ALA A 60 2.22 1.23 10.97
CA ALA A 60 0.78 1.22 10.81
C ALA A 60 0.23 -0.21 10.70
N GLY A 61 0.92 -1.10 9.97
CA GLY A 61 0.53 -2.51 9.87
C GLY A 61 0.68 -3.30 11.18
N GLU A 62 1.66 -2.95 12.02
CA GLU A 62 1.80 -3.53 13.37
C GLU A 62 0.70 -3.07 14.32
N GLN A 63 0.28 -1.80 14.23
CA GLN A 63 -0.72 -1.19 15.12
C GLN A 63 -2.17 -1.46 14.68
N LEU A 64 -2.41 -1.57 13.38
CA LEU A 64 -3.72 -1.75 12.77
C LEU A 64 -3.65 -2.95 11.81
N PRO A 65 -3.78 -4.20 12.30
CA PRO A 65 -3.65 -5.41 11.49
C PRO A 65 -4.67 -5.50 10.35
N GLU A 66 -5.78 -4.76 10.47
CA GLU A 66 -6.85 -4.65 9.47
C GLU A 66 -6.49 -3.69 8.32
N THR A 67 -5.43 -2.88 8.48
CA THR A 67 -5.01 -1.91 7.46
C THR A 67 -4.12 -2.54 6.40
N CYS A 68 -4.48 -2.35 5.13
CA CYS A 68 -3.65 -2.75 4.00
C CYS A 68 -2.75 -1.59 3.52
N ALA A 69 -1.45 -1.85 3.38
CA ALA A 69 -0.48 -0.89 2.85
C ALA A 69 -0.18 -1.16 1.36
N LEU A 70 -0.61 -0.22 0.50
CA LEU A 70 -0.43 -0.29 -0.95
C LEU A 70 0.64 0.72 -1.41
N TRP A 71 1.64 0.25 -2.14
CA TRP A 71 2.77 1.03 -2.61
C TRP A 71 2.84 0.99 -4.14
N VAL A 72 2.84 2.17 -4.75
CA VAL A 72 2.97 2.33 -6.19
C VAL A 72 4.05 3.35 -6.48
N ASP A 73 5.09 2.93 -7.20
CA ASP A 73 6.07 3.84 -7.77
C ASP A 73 5.49 4.51 -9.01
N ALA A 74 5.23 5.81 -8.90
CA ALA A 74 4.67 6.65 -9.97
C ALA A 74 5.75 7.40 -10.77
N SER A 75 7.03 7.02 -10.67
CA SER A 75 8.13 7.66 -11.40
C SER A 75 8.00 7.55 -12.93
N ASN A 76 7.39 6.47 -13.43
CA ASN A 76 7.09 6.28 -14.84
C ASN A 76 5.95 5.26 -15.03
N THR A 77 5.40 5.22 -16.24
CA THR A 77 4.27 4.36 -16.60
C THR A 77 4.53 2.87 -16.39
N ALA A 78 5.75 2.39 -16.64
CA ALA A 78 6.09 0.98 -16.47
C ALA A 78 6.16 0.59 -14.98
N CYS A 79 6.79 1.43 -14.15
CA CYS A 79 6.79 1.27 -12.69
C CYS A 79 5.36 1.33 -12.12
N PHE A 80 4.55 2.28 -12.59
CA PHE A 80 3.17 2.45 -12.15
C PHE A 80 2.32 1.22 -12.47
N LYS A 81 2.41 0.71 -13.71
CA LYS A 81 1.70 -0.50 -14.13
C LYS A 81 2.15 -1.74 -13.33
N ARG A 82 3.47 -1.89 -13.11
CA ARG A 82 4.01 -2.97 -12.28
C ARG A 82 3.52 -2.90 -10.83
N GLY A 83 3.44 -1.71 -10.25
CA GLY A 83 2.86 -1.51 -8.92
C GLY A 83 1.41 -2.00 -8.84
N HIS A 84 0.59 -1.68 -9.84
CA HIS A 84 -0.79 -2.16 -9.91
C HIS A 84 -0.89 -3.68 -10.07
N HIS A 85 -0.05 -4.28 -10.91
CA HIS A 85 0.04 -5.74 -11.00
C HIS A 85 0.35 -6.38 -9.64
N ASN A 86 1.31 -5.82 -8.89
CA ASN A 86 1.65 -6.32 -7.56
C ASN A 86 0.46 -6.23 -6.59
N ILE A 87 -0.31 -5.14 -6.63
CA ILE A 87 -1.54 -5.00 -5.83
C ILE A 87 -2.54 -6.10 -6.19
N VAL A 88 -2.79 -6.31 -7.48
CA VAL A 88 -3.70 -7.33 -7.99
C VAL A 88 -3.28 -8.74 -7.54
N ASP A 89 -1.98 -9.02 -7.57
CA ASP A 89 -1.41 -10.34 -7.22
C ASP A 89 -1.45 -10.62 -5.71
N ILE A 90 -1.21 -9.61 -4.87
CA ILE A 90 -1.29 -9.73 -3.41
C ILE A 90 -2.74 -9.80 -2.95
N ALA A 91 -3.62 -8.97 -3.52
CA ALA A 91 -5.05 -8.97 -3.20
C ALA A 91 -5.82 -10.14 -3.82
N LYS A 92 -5.16 -10.97 -4.64
CA LYS A 92 -5.74 -12.14 -5.34
C LYS A 92 -7.01 -11.80 -6.11
N LEU A 93 -7.01 -10.65 -6.79
CA LEU A 93 -8.22 -10.21 -7.49
C LEU A 93 -8.57 -11.19 -8.63
N PRO A 94 -9.88 -11.47 -8.83
CA PRO A 94 -10.33 -12.26 -9.97
C PRO A 94 -10.03 -11.52 -11.28
N GLY A 95 -9.69 -12.27 -12.33
CA GLY A 95 -9.33 -11.68 -13.63
C GLY A 95 -7.86 -11.28 -13.75
N ARG A 96 -7.04 -11.45 -12.70
CA ARG A 96 -5.59 -11.18 -12.76
C ARG A 96 -4.81 -12.04 -13.77
N ARG A 97 -5.34 -13.22 -14.10
CA ARG A 97 -4.75 -14.15 -15.07
C ARG A 97 -5.17 -13.85 -16.51
N ASP A 98 -6.14 -12.95 -16.72
CA ASP A 98 -6.57 -12.55 -18.05
C ASP A 98 -5.62 -11.49 -18.61
N LEU A 99 -4.97 -11.82 -19.72
CA LEU A 99 -4.05 -10.94 -20.45
C LEU A 99 -4.74 -9.67 -21.01
N LYS A 100 -6.07 -9.71 -21.17
CA LYS A 100 -6.87 -8.58 -21.65
C LYS A 100 -7.47 -7.75 -20.51
N ALA A 101 -7.33 -8.19 -19.26
CA ALA A 101 -7.92 -7.46 -18.14
C ALA A 101 -7.23 -6.11 -17.96
N ASP A 102 -8.05 -5.07 -17.74
CA ASP A 102 -7.57 -3.78 -17.32
C ASP A 102 -7.27 -3.82 -15.81
N ILE A 103 -5.98 -3.94 -15.49
CA ILE A 103 -5.47 -4.00 -14.12
C ILE A 103 -5.89 -2.77 -13.30
N PHE A 104 -5.99 -1.59 -13.92
CA PHE A 104 -6.39 -0.36 -13.22
C PHE A 104 -7.87 -0.41 -12.83
N GLN A 105 -8.72 -0.94 -13.71
CA GLN A 105 -10.13 -1.15 -13.39
C GLN A 105 -10.33 -2.21 -12.31
N LEU A 106 -9.55 -3.30 -12.32
CA LEU A 106 -9.59 -4.30 -11.25
C LEU A 106 -9.26 -3.70 -9.89
N VAL A 107 -8.16 -2.96 -9.78
CA VAL A 107 -7.76 -2.30 -8.52
C VAL A 107 -8.79 -1.24 -8.11
N SER A 108 -9.26 -0.41 -9.04
CA SER A 108 -10.25 0.63 -8.72
C SER A 108 -11.59 0.06 -8.27
N SER A 109 -12.03 -1.06 -8.85
CA SER A 109 -13.28 -1.72 -8.46
C SER A 109 -13.14 -2.34 -7.08
N TRP A 110 -12.00 -2.96 -6.80
CA TRP A 110 -11.70 -3.54 -5.50
C TRP A 110 -11.62 -2.48 -4.38
N LEU A 111 -10.97 -1.34 -4.61
CA LEU A 111 -10.90 -0.24 -3.62
C LEU A 111 -12.27 0.40 -3.32
N ARG A 112 -13.23 0.28 -4.22
CA ARG A 112 -14.60 0.79 -4.04
C ARG A 112 -15.55 -0.21 -3.40
N ASP A 113 -15.16 -1.48 -3.35
CA ASP A 113 -15.99 -2.54 -2.81
C ASP A 113 -16.06 -2.44 -1.29
N LYS A 114 -17.23 -2.04 -0.79
CA LYS A 114 -17.50 -1.87 0.64
C LYS A 114 -17.55 -3.20 1.41
N SER A 115 -17.48 -4.35 0.74
CA SER A 115 -17.40 -5.65 1.41
C SER A 115 -16.07 -5.89 2.15
N GLN A 116 -15.07 -5.01 1.95
CA GLN A 116 -13.79 -5.05 2.67
C GLN A 116 -13.86 -4.36 4.05
N GLU A 117 -14.96 -3.70 4.41
CA GLU A 117 -15.16 -2.92 5.65
C GLU A 117 -15.66 -3.80 6.82
N LYS A 118 -15.08 -5.00 6.97
CA LYS A 118 -15.57 -6.00 7.92
C LYS A 118 -14.77 -6.05 9.22
#